data_AF-A0A7C7AQN9-F1
#
_entry.id   AF-A0A7C7AQN9-F1
#
_cell.length_a   1.000
_cell.length_b   1.000
_cell.length_c   1.000
_cell.angle_alpha   90.00
_cell.angle_beta   90.00
_cell.angle_gamma   90.00
#
_symmetry.space_group_name_H-M   'P 1'
#
loop_
_entity.id
_entity.type
_entity.pdbx_description
1 polymer ?
#
loop_
_entity_poly.entity_id
_entity_poly.type
_entity_poly.pdbx_seq_one_letter_code
_entity_poly.pdbx_strand_id
1 'polypeptide(L)' 'MPHFVKCAKTMLNWQDRILSSFTAPVTNGFTEGCNNKIKVLKRNAYGFRNFKRFRNRILHMFSHQKTNILKQATA' A
#
# COMPACT_ATOMS: atom_id res chain seq x y z
N MET A 1 -2.48 15.62 29.05
CA MET A 1 -2.77 15.19 27.65
C MET A 1 -2.49 13.69 27.47
N PRO A 2 -3.30 12.78 28.04
CA PRO A 2 -3.01 11.34 28.04
C PRO A 2 -3.08 10.69 26.65
N HIS A 3 -3.92 11.24 25.75
CA HIS A 3 -4.15 10.68 24.41
C HIS A 3 -2.91 10.72 23.50
N PHE A 4 -2.03 11.70 23.70
CA PHE A 4 -0.82 11.86 22.88
C PHE A 4 0.36 11.02 23.38
N VAL A 5 0.29 10.46 24.59
CA VAL A 5 1.39 9.67 25.18
C VAL A 5 1.72 8.46 24.30
N LYS A 6 0.71 7.78 23.75
CA LYS A 6 0.91 6.64 22.85
C LYS A 6 1.55 7.07 21.53
N CYS A 7 1.06 8.16 20.94
CA CYS A 7 1.59 8.71 19.70
C CYS A 7 3.07 9.12 19.87
N ALA A 8 3.40 9.86 20.93
CA ALA A 8 4.77 10.27 21.24
C ALA A 8 5.70 9.06 21.42
N LYS A 9 5.26 8.03 22.16
CA LYS A 9 6.02 6.77 22.28
C LYS A 9 6.25 6.08 20.94
N THR A 10 5.23 6.02 20.07
CA THR A 10 5.39 5.46 18.72
C THR A 10 6.39 6.29 17.90
N MET A 11 6.33 7.62 17.95
CA MET A 11 7.29 8.47 17.23
C MET A 11 8.73 8.24 17.70
N LEU A 12 8.95 8.18 19.02
CA LEU A 12 10.27 7.89 19.60
C LEU A 12 10.77 6.50 19.21
N ASN A 13 9.92 5.47 19.27
CA ASN A 13 10.29 4.10 18.90
C ASN A 13 10.68 3.94 17.42
N TRP A 14 10.22 4.84 16.54
CA TRP A 14 10.48 4.78 15.10
C TRP A 14 11.40 5.90 14.61
N GLN A 15 11.96 6.71 15.52
CA GLN A 15 12.72 7.93 15.19
C GLN A 15 13.87 7.66 14.21
N ASP A 16 14.63 6.58 14.41
CA ASP A 16 15.82 6.27 13.59
C ASP A 16 15.42 5.96 12.14
N ARG A 17 14.28 5.29 11.96
CA ARG A 17 13.74 4.97 10.62
C ARG A 17 13.17 6.21 9.94
N ILE A 18 12.56 7.11 10.71
CA ILE A 18 12.10 8.40 10.21
C ILE A 18 13.28 9.22 9.72
N LEU A 19 14.35 9.34 10.53
CA LEU A 19 15.58 10.04 10.15
C LEU A 19 16.24 9.43 8.91
N SER A 20 16.35 8.10 8.87
CA SER A 20 16.90 7.38 7.71
C SER A 20 16.06 7.55 6.43
N SER A 21 14.77 7.88 6.53
CA SER A 21 13.93 8.08 5.35
C SER A 21 14.24 9.37 4.59
N PHE A 22 14.81 10.38 5.25
CA PHE A 22 15.18 11.65 4.59
C PHE A 22 16.42 11.51 3.70
N THR A 23 17.28 10.54 3.98
CA THR A 23 18.50 10.30 3.20
C THR A 23 18.31 9.25 2.11
N ALA A 24 17.28 8.40 2.23
CA ALA A 24 16.99 7.37 1.25
C ALA A 24 16.17 7.93 0.07
N PRO A 25 16.50 7.61 -1.20
CA PRO A 25 15.70 8.00 -2.36
C PRO A 25 14.43 7.13 -2.54
N VAL A 26 14.07 6.34 -1.52
CA VAL A 26 12.96 5.39 -1.59
C VAL A 26 11.69 6.07 -1.09
N THR A 27 10.66 6.08 -1.93
CA THR A 27 9.36 6.65 -1.57
C THR A 27 8.35 5.55 -1.25
N ASN A 28 7.41 5.84 -0.34
CA ASN A 28 6.29 4.95 -0.05
C ASN A 28 5.19 4.98 -1.12
N GLY A 29 5.34 5.79 -2.19
CA GLY A 29 4.29 6.04 -3.17
C GLY A 29 3.81 4.78 -3.89
N PHE A 30 4.71 3.86 -4.22
CA PHE A 30 4.33 2.56 -4.81
C PHE A 30 3.47 1.73 -3.85
N THR A 31 3.91 1.61 -2.60
CA THR A 31 3.19 0.87 -1.53
C THR A 31 1.82 1.49 -1.26
N GLU A 32 1.74 2.82 -1.19
CA GLU A 32 0.48 3.56 -1.03
C GLU A 32 -0.47 3.34 -2.21
N GLY A 33 0.05 3.39 -3.43
CA GLY A 33 -0.71 3.09 -4.65
C GLY A 33 -1.29 1.68 -4.65
N CYS A 34 -0.49 0.68 -4.27
CA CYS A 34 -0.96 -0.70 -4.09
C CYS A 34 -2.07 -0.79 -3.03
N ASN A 35 -1.86 -0.19 -1.86
CA ASN A 35 -2.84 -0.18 -0.78
C ASN A 35 -4.15 0.51 -1.19
N ASN A 36 -4.09 1.59 -1.97
CA ASN A 36 -5.27 2.26 -2.48
C ASN A 36 -6.06 1.37 -3.46
N LYS A 37 -5.38 0.74 -4.43
CA LYS A 37 -6.03 -0.21 -5.37
C LYS A 37 -6.72 -1.36 -4.64
N ILE A 38 -6.08 -1.92 -3.62
CA ILE A 38 -6.66 -2.99 -2.80
C ILE A 38 -7.89 -2.48 -2.01
N LYS A 39 -7.81 -1.27 -1.43
CA LYS A 39 -8.94 -0.63 -0.76
C LYS A 39 -10.12 -0.39 -1.70
N VAL A 40 -9.88 0.09 -2.91
CA VAL A 40 -10.91 0.26 -3.96
C VAL A 40 -11.53 -1.08 -4.33
N LEU A 41 -10.72 -2.13 -4.54
CA LEU A 41 -11.22 -3.47 -4.84
C LEU A 41 -12.16 -3.98 -3.72
N LYS A 42 -11.77 -3.82 -2.45
CA LYS A 42 -12.58 -4.22 -1.31
C LYS A 42 -13.91 -3.45 -1.26
N ARG A 43 -13.89 -2.15 -1.54
CA ARG A 43 -15.09 -1.29 -1.57
C ARG A 43 -16.04 -1.69 -2.69
N ASN A 44 -15.53 -1.92 -3.90
CA ASN A 44 -16.34 -2.30 -5.06
C ASN A 44 -17.01 -3.66 -4.90
N ALA A 45 -16.41 -4.56 -4.11
CA ALA A 45 -16.97 -5.87 -3.81
C ALA A 45 -17.94 -5.86 -2.60
N TYR A 46 -18.16 -4.71 -1.95
CA TYR A 46 -18.90 -4.61 -0.68
C TYR A 46 -18.32 -5.51 0.43
N GLY A 47 -17.00 -5.72 0.40
CA GLY A 47 -16.28 -6.61 1.31
C GLY A 47 -16.16 -8.05 0.80
N PHE A 48 -15.13 -8.75 1.29
CA PHE A 48 -14.88 -10.14 0.95
C PHE A 48 -15.11 -11.01 2.17
N ARG A 49 -15.93 -12.06 2.04
CA ARG A 49 -16.15 -13.07 3.10
C ARG A 49 -15.01 -14.09 3.19
N ASN A 50 -14.34 -14.37 2.07
CA ASN A 50 -13.30 -15.37 1.98
C ASN A 50 -11.95 -14.72 1.60
N PHE A 51 -10.97 -14.83 2.51
CA PHE A 51 -9.65 -14.25 2.31
C PHE A 51 -8.88 -14.86 1.13
N LYS A 52 -9.00 -16.16 0.88
CA LYS A 52 -8.36 -16.83 -0.27
C LYS A 52 -8.86 -16.23 -1.59
N ARG A 53 -10.16 -15.96 -1.70
CA ARG A 53 -10.74 -15.28 -2.87
C ARG A 53 -10.26 -13.84 -3.01
N PHE A 54 -10.18 -13.11 -1.90
CA PHE A 54 -9.64 -11.75 -1.89
C PHE A 54 -8.18 -11.70 -2.35
N ARG A 55 -7.33 -12.55 -1.79
CA ARG A 55 -5.92 -12.69 -2.17
C ARG A 55 -5.76 -13.03 -3.64
N ASN A 56 -6.50 -14.01 -4.16
CA ASN A 56 -6.43 -14.39 -5.58
C ASN A 56 -6.81 -13.21 -6.49
N ARG A 57 -7.83 -12.43 -6.11
CA ARG A 57 -8.24 -11.26 -6.87
C ARG A 57 -7.19 -10.14 -6.84
N ILE A 58 -6.53 -9.92 -5.71
CA ILE A 58 -5.40 -8.99 -5.59
C ILE A 58 -4.27 -9.42 -6.53
N LEU A 59 -3.84 -10.68 -6.46
CA LEU A 59 -2.75 -11.21 -7.30
C LEU A 59 -3.07 -11.07 -8.80
N HIS A 60 -4.29 -11.42 -9.21
CA HIS A 60 -4.75 -11.28 -10.59
C HIS A 60 -4.79 -9.81 -11.07
N MET A 61 -5.12 -8.87 -10.19
CA MET A 61 -5.13 -7.44 -10.52
C MET A 61 -3.71 -6.91 -10.80
N PHE A 62 -2.73 -7.34 -10.00
CA PHE A 62 -1.34 -6.90 -10.15
C PHE A 62 -0.60 -7.65 -11.27
N SER A 63 -1.00 -8.88 -11.63
CA SER A 63 -0.39 -9.62 -12.74
C SER A 63 -0.65 -8.98 -14.11
N HIS A 64 -1.84 -8.41 -14.34
CA HIS A 64 -2.20 -7.74 -15.60
C HIS A 64 -1.60 -6.33 -15.77
N GLN A 65 -0.94 -5.78 -14.74
CA GLN A 65 -0.35 -4.45 -14.82
C GLN A 65 0.86 -4.42 -15.76
N LYS A 66 1.62 -5.52 -15.86
CA LYS A 66 2.73 -5.66 -16.81
C LYS A 66 2.27 -5.60 -18.27
N THR A 67 1.12 -6.19 -18.59
CA THR A 67 0.60 -6.25 -19.97
C THR A 67 0.06 -4.91 -20.48
N ASN A 68 -0.43 -4.03 -19.61
CA ASN A 68 -1.01 -2.75 -20.03
C ASN A 68 0.06 -1.65 -20.22
N ILE A 69 1.14 -1.67 -19.44
CA ILE A 69 2.28 -0.76 -19.62
C ILE A 69 2.96 -1.01 -20.97
N LEU A 70 3.16 -2.28 -21.34
CA LEU A 70 3.76 -2.65 -22.63
C LEU A 70 2.89 -2.22 -23.81
N LYS A 71 1.55 -2.31 -23.71
CA LYS A 71 0.62 -1.87 -24.76
C LYS A 71 0.55 -0.35 -24.92
N GLN A 72 0.81 0.42 -23.87
CA GLN A 72 0.82 1.90 -23.91
C GLN A 72 2.16 2.46 -24.41
N ALA A 73 3.26 1.72 -24.29
CA ALA A 73 4.58 2.14 -24.77
C ALA A 73 4.80 1.86 -26.27
N THR A 74 3.96 1.02 -26.88
CA THR A 74 4.02 0.65 -28.31
C THR A 74 2.94 1.33 -29.16
N ALA A 75 2.25 2.34 -28.61
CA ALA A 75 1.23 3.13 -29.29
C ALA A 75 1.69 4.59 -29.41
#